data_AF-A0A7C3JFU7-F1
#
_entry.id   AF-A0A7C3JFU7-F1
#
_cell.length_a   1.000
_cell.length_b   1.000
_cell.length_c   1.000
_cell.angle_alpha   90.00
_cell.angle_beta   90.00
_cell.angle_gamma   90.00
#
_symmetry.space_group_name_H-M   'P 1'
#
loop_
_entity.id
_entity.type
_entity.pdbx_description
1 polymer ?
#
loop_
_entity_poly.entity_id
_entity_poly.type
_entity_poly.pdbx_seq_one_letter_code
_entity_poly.pdbx_strand_id
1 'polypeptide(L)'
;MLSSLRGEAAVHELTPWAKEVVRRADPTIDVQVMFEEDSNTFIFRLSKASRVLIFRLSASQVHGDGREAECERTLQRKIKDLWNLI
;
A
#
# COMPACT_ATOMS: atom_id res chain seq x y z
N MET A 1 -0.14 -13.13 -7.17
CA MET A 1 -1.11 -12.36 -6.35
C MET A 1 -0.43 -11.82 -5.11
N LEU A 2 -0.88 -10.69 -4.57
CA LEU A 2 -0.31 -10.05 -3.37
C LEU A 2 -0.88 -10.60 -2.06
N SER A 3 -2.14 -11.03 -2.09
CA SER A 3 -2.80 -11.71 -0.99
C SER A 3 -3.76 -12.76 -1.53
N SER A 4 -3.79 -13.92 -0.86
CA SER A 4 -4.76 -14.99 -1.13
C SER A 4 -6.07 -14.81 -0.37
N LEU A 5 -6.01 -14.07 0.74
CA LEU A 5 -7.15 -13.66 1.55
C LEU A 5 -7.96 -12.58 0.81
N ARG A 6 -9.19 -12.33 1.27
CA ARG A 6 -10.11 -11.37 0.63
C ARG A 6 -10.62 -10.34 1.63
N GLY A 7 -10.99 -9.17 1.11
CA GLY A 7 -11.54 -8.07 1.91
C GLY A 7 -10.62 -7.69 3.07
N GLU A 8 -11.21 -7.40 4.23
CA GLU A 8 -10.47 -7.02 5.44
C GLU A 8 -9.41 -8.06 5.83
N ALA A 9 -9.65 -9.36 5.60
CA ALA A 9 -8.68 -10.39 5.94
C ALA A 9 -7.35 -10.23 5.17
N ALA A 10 -7.39 -9.70 3.94
CA ALA A 10 -6.19 -9.43 3.16
C ALA A 10 -5.32 -8.30 3.75
N VAL A 11 -5.88 -7.43 4.57
CA VAL A 11 -5.12 -6.35 5.25
C VAL A 11 -4.00 -6.94 6.11
N HIS A 12 -4.20 -8.12 6.70
CA HIS A 12 -3.19 -8.81 7.51
C HIS A 12 -1.95 -9.22 6.70
N GLU A 13 -2.09 -9.53 5.40
CA GLU A 13 -0.97 -9.86 4.51
C GLU A 13 -0.38 -8.61 3.85
N LEU A 14 -1.24 -7.64 3.48
CA LEU A 14 -0.82 -6.41 2.82
C LEU A 14 -0.02 -5.47 3.73
N THR A 15 -0.36 -5.42 5.02
CA THR A 15 0.33 -4.57 5.99
C THR A 15 1.82 -4.90 6.13
N PRO A 16 2.23 -6.15 6.44
CA PRO A 16 3.65 -6.49 6.55
C PRO A 16 4.38 -6.34 5.21
N TRP A 17 3.74 -6.68 4.08
CA TRP A 17 4.30 -6.43 2.74
C TRP A 17 4.60 -4.95 2.52
N ALA A 18 3.62 -4.07 2.75
CA ALA A 18 3.78 -2.64 2.55
C ALA A 18 4.87 -2.05 3.47
N LYS A 19 4.89 -2.49 4.74
CA LYS A 19 5.92 -2.09 5.71
C LYS A 19 7.31 -2.47 5.24
N GLU A 20 7.49 -3.66 4.68
CA GLU A 20 8.80 -4.09 4.19
C GLU A 20 9.26 -3.25 2.98
N VAL A 21 8.37 -2.97 2.02
CA VAL A 21 8.69 -2.11 0.87
C VAL A 21 9.04 -0.69 1.33
N VAL A 22 8.24 -0.12 2.23
CA VAL A 22 8.45 1.22 2.77
C VAL A 22 9.75 1.30 3.56
N ARG A 23 10.02 0.34 4.46
CA ARG A 23 11.24 0.29 5.27
C ARG A 23 12.51 0.21 4.44
N ARG A 24 12.49 -0.50 3.31
CA ARG A 24 13.62 -0.57 2.36
C ARG A 24 13.89 0.76 1.67
N ALA A 25 12.83 1.53 1.40
CA ALA A 25 12.96 2.82 0.71
C ALA A 25 13.30 3.96 1.68
N ASP A 26 12.62 4.03 2.83
CA ASP A 26 12.80 5.05 3.86
C ASP A 26 12.25 4.55 5.21
N PRO A 27 13.11 4.27 6.21
CA PRO A 27 12.65 3.81 7.52
C PRO A 27 11.89 4.86 8.32
N THR A 28 11.86 6.13 7.88
CA THR A 28 11.13 7.22 8.55
C THR A 28 9.68 7.36 8.07
N ILE A 29 9.28 6.59 7.04
CA ILE A 29 7.91 6.56 6.55
C ILE A 29 7.15 5.44 7.28
N ASP A 30 5.98 5.76 7.83
CA ASP A 30 5.01 4.77 8.32
C ASP A 30 3.96 4.47 7.24
N VAL A 31 3.41 3.25 7.28
CA VAL A 31 2.34 2.82 6.38
C VAL A 31 1.25 2.07 7.12
N GLN A 32 0.01 2.49 6.86
CA GLN A 32 -1.21 1.84 7.35
C GLN A 32 -2.02 1.37 6.15
N VAL A 33 -2.58 0.17 6.25
CA VAL A 33 -3.44 -0.43 5.24
C VAL A 33 -4.81 -0.69 5.87
N MET A 34 -5.88 -0.36 5.15
CA MET A 34 -7.27 -0.60 5.55
C MET A 34 -8.06 -1.09 4.33
N PHE A 35 -9.15 -1.81 4.53
CA PHE A 35 -10.06 -2.16 3.44
C PHE A 35 -11.36 -1.33 3.53
N GLU A 36 -11.83 -0.84 2.39
CA GLU A 36 -13.10 -0.14 2.24
C GLU A 36 -14.07 -1.06 1.51
N GLU A 37 -15.06 -1.60 2.23
CA GLU A 37 -15.98 -2.61 1.70
C GLU A 37 -16.85 -2.08 0.55
N ASP A 38 -17.38 -0.86 0.70
CA ASP A 38 -18.28 -0.23 -0.28
C ASP A 38 -17.64 -0.06 -1.67
N SER A 39 -16.33 0.26 -1.68
CA SER A 39 -15.58 0.47 -2.93
C SER A 39 -14.76 -0.76 -3.35
N ASN A 40 -14.70 -1.80 -2.50
CA ASN A 40 -13.85 -2.97 -2.67
C ASN A 40 -12.38 -2.59 -2.95
N THR A 41 -11.86 -1.64 -2.17
CA THR A 41 -10.49 -1.14 -2.32
C THR A 41 -9.69 -1.20 -1.03
N PHE A 42 -8.38 -1.34 -1.17
CA PHE A 42 -7.41 -1.22 -0.09
C PHE A 42 -6.85 0.20 -0.07
N ILE A 43 -7.01 0.88 1.06
CA ILE A 43 -6.50 2.22 1.31
C ILE A 43 -5.12 2.10 1.94
N PHE A 44 -4.12 2.70 1.32
CA PHE A 44 -2.76 2.82 1.82
C PHE A 44 -2.52 4.26 2.26
N ARG A 45 -2.20 4.44 3.54
CA ARG A 45 -1.85 5.73 4.12
C ARG A 45 -0.36 5.74 4.44
N LEU A 46 0.41 6.51 3.68
CA LEU A 46 1.83 6.80 3.95
C LEU A 46 1.93 8.06 4.79
N SER A 47 2.78 8.05 5.82
CA SER A 47 3.03 9.25 6.63
C SER A 47 4.51 9.44 6.94
N LYS A 48 4.98 10.69 6.84
CA LYS A 48 6.34 11.12 7.20
C LYS A 48 6.26 12.49 7.88
N ALA A 49 6.60 12.56 9.16
CA ALA A 49 6.40 13.75 9.99
C ALA A 49 4.95 14.27 9.89
N SER A 50 4.74 15.53 9.47
CA SER A 50 3.41 16.14 9.31
C SER A 50 2.73 15.82 7.97
N ARG A 51 3.40 15.09 7.06
CA ARG A 51 2.92 14.83 5.71
C ARG A 51 2.25 13.48 5.61
N VAL A 52 1.13 13.44 4.88
CA VAL A 52 0.34 12.24 4.66
C VAL A 52 0.02 12.14 3.18
N LEU A 53 0.19 10.96 2.60
CA LEU A 53 -0.25 10.64 1.26
C LEU A 53 -1.12 9.39 1.31
N ILE A 54 -2.32 9.48 0.79
CA ILE A 54 -3.27 8.37 0.70
C ILE A 54 -3.42 7.95 -0.75
N PHE A 55 -3.41 6.65 -1.01
CA PHE A 55 -3.76 6.08 -2.30
C PHE A 55 -4.53 4.78 -2.14
N ARG A 56 -5.13 4.30 -3.22
CA ARG A 56 -5.95 3.08 -3.22
C ARG A 56 -5.41 2.06 -4.21
N LEU A 57 -5.54 0.78 -3.86
CA LEU A 57 -5.44 -0.34 -4.79
C LEU A 57 -6.78 -1.07 -4.79
N SER A 58 -7.32 -1.36 -5.97
CA SER A 58 -8.53 -2.18 -6.08
C SER A 58 -8.25 -3.63 -5.72
N ALA A 59 -9.28 -4.36 -5.26
CA ALA A 59 -9.14 -5.79 -4.99
C ALA A 59 -8.69 -6.58 -6.24
N SER A 60 -9.11 -6.20 -7.44
CA SER A 60 -8.67 -6.84 -8.68
C SER A 60 -7.16 -6.65 -8.94
N GLN A 61 -6.58 -5.51 -8.54
CA GLN A 61 -5.13 -5.30 -8.61
C GLN A 61 -4.38 -6.18 -7.60
N VAL A 62 -4.86 -6.24 -6.35
CA VAL A 62 -4.22 -7.01 -5.27
C VAL A 62 -4.25 -8.51 -5.54
N HIS A 63 -5.37 -9.01 -6.07
CA HIS A 63 -5.57 -10.45 -6.25
C HIS A 63 -5.25 -10.95 -7.66
N GLY A 64 -4.85 -10.05 -8.57
CA GLY A 64 -4.43 -10.44 -9.91
C GLY A 64 -3.07 -11.15 -9.91
N ASP A 65 -2.93 -12.17 -10.75
CA ASP A 65 -1.65 -12.81 -10.99
C ASP A 65 -0.69 -11.87 -11.74
N GLY A 66 0.59 -11.91 -11.36
CA GLY A 66 1.61 -11.01 -11.90
C GLY A 66 1.48 -9.52 -11.54
N ARG A 67 0.46 -9.12 -10.75
CA ARG A 67 0.23 -7.71 -10.37
C ARG A 67 1.05 -7.23 -9.18
N GLU A 68 1.75 -8.12 -8.49
CA GLU A 68 2.59 -7.77 -7.34
C GLU A 68 3.65 -6.71 -7.70
N ALA A 69 4.39 -6.94 -8.79
CA ALA A 69 5.40 -5.98 -9.26
C ALA A 69 4.80 -4.63 -9.70
N GLU A 70 3.52 -4.58 -10.11
CA GLU A 70 2.82 -3.33 -10.42
C GLU A 70 2.40 -2.60 -9.15
N CYS A 71 1.86 -3.32 -8.16
CA CYS A 71 1.49 -2.76 -6.87
C CYS A 71 2.72 -2.23 -6.13
N GLU A 72 3.84 -2.96 -6.15
CA GLU A 72 5.11 -2.49 -5.58
C GLU A 72 5.63 -1.25 -6.31
N ARG A 73 5.65 -1.24 -7.65
CA ARG A 73 6.02 -0.04 -8.43
C ARG A 73 5.14 1.16 -8.10
N THR A 74 3.85 0.93 -7.87
CA THR A 74 2.90 1.98 -7.46
C THR A 74 3.25 2.51 -6.07
N LEU A 75 3.47 1.63 -5.09
CA LEU A 75 3.87 2.02 -3.73
C LEU A 75 5.21 2.78 -3.74
N GLN A 76 6.22 2.30 -4.47
CA GLN A 76 7.50 2.98 -4.62
C GLN A 76 7.35 4.37 -5.25
N ARG A 77 6.46 4.54 -6.23
CA ARG A 77 6.15 5.86 -6.79
C ARG A 77 5.51 6.77 -5.74
N LYS A 78 4.59 6.25 -4.92
CA LYS A 78 3.93 7.02 -3.86
C LYS A 78 4.86 7.43 -2.72
N ILE A 79 5.86 6.61 -2.42
CA ILE A 79 6.95 6.99 -1.51
C ILE A 79 7.74 8.20 -2.07
N LYS A 80 8.08 8.18 -3.36
CA LYS A 80 8.74 9.31 -4.02
C LYS A 80 7.85 10.55 -4.07
N ASP A 81 6.56 10.39 -4.36
CA ASP A 81 5.59 11.49 -4.34
C ASP A 81 5.54 12.14 -2.94
N LEU A 82 5.54 11.33 -1.87
CA LEU A 82 5.58 11.83 -0.49
C LEU A 82 6.86 12.61 -0.17
N TRP A 83 8.01 12.20 -0.71
CA TRP A 83 9.25 12.97 -0.61
C TRP A 83 9.20 14.30 -1.36
N ASN A 84 8.51 14.37 -2.49
CA ASN A 84 8.39 15.62 -3.27
C ASN A 84 7.39 16.61 -2.66
N LEU A 85 6.62 16.19 -1.66
CA LEU A 85 5.87 17.12 -0.81
C LEU A 85 6.81 17.86 0.17
N ILE A 86 8.09 17.46 0.27
CA ILE A 86 9.15 18.05 1.12
C ILE A 86 9.62 19.39 0.63
#